data_AF-A0A285CRK9-F1
#
_entry.id   AF-A0A285CRK9-F1
#
_cell.length_a   1.000
_cell.length_b   1.000
_cell.length_c   1.000
_cell.angle_alpha   90.00
_cell.angle_beta   90.00
_cell.angle_gamma   90.00
#
_symmetry.space_group_name_H-M   'P 1'
#
loop_
_entity.id
_entity.type
_entity.pdbx_description
1 polymer ?
#
loop_
_entity_poly.entity_id
_entity_poly.type
_entity_poly.pdbx_seq_one_letter_code
_entity_poly.pdbx_strand_id
1 'polypeptide(L)'
;MLPIKTKINDRFIYFLIEPNVVLAYRIETHNYITVSDLRDMNKCETFEINDRDDFETFNHHERQGDEGKAFFVNQEDMNKMVEEINKHIQKYRHLKGLGNQSGAVHIVTSESAAGSLRVSLERPKTVIGFPESFSIGPLWKLHEKIGQSYRNEWLFENINYEQENYEYENKFINTLREIEDIANNVPIYIWYGNNADEQTGLRFFLYLLREKTNEIFLMNATELYERYGTNEEEQPYLHTSQMEPKNLRLFYENNNEKKPLSDRERMQFNQEWEKLSETKEVLRLWIDDEIKGVPEYHYDSLIIETIEKLHHKQGTKDYIKTGSVIGEILTQMDAYINIFFLEYRIRHLVYSGVLALKGIPKSMRHYSVKLR
;
A
#
# COMPACT_ATOMS: atom_id res chain seq x y z
N MET A 1 20.08 16.94 15.13
CA MET A 1 19.00 16.35 15.96
C MET A 1 19.60 15.13 16.66
N LEU A 2 19.41 14.98 17.97
CA LEU A 2 19.93 13.82 18.70
C LEU A 2 19.06 12.59 18.37
N PRO A 3 19.62 11.37 18.29
CA PRO A 3 18.82 10.18 18.08
C PRO A 3 17.88 9.93 19.26
N ILE A 4 16.62 9.59 18.95
CA ILE A 4 15.62 9.18 19.95
C ILE A 4 16.15 7.94 20.66
N LYS A 5 16.25 8.00 22.00
CA LYS A 5 16.51 6.79 22.79
C LYS A 5 15.17 6.12 23.11
N THR A 6 15.14 4.80 23.03
CA THR A 6 13.98 3.99 23.38
C THR A 6 14.27 3.07 24.54
N LYS A 7 13.29 2.93 25.43
CA LYS A 7 13.33 1.97 26.55
C LYS A 7 11.98 1.28 26.61
N ILE A 8 11.96 -0.01 26.94
CA ILE A 8 10.73 -0.79 27.01
C ILE A 8 10.60 -1.38 28.41
N ASN A 9 9.42 -1.31 29.00
CA ASN A 9 9.08 -1.97 30.25
C ASN A 9 7.66 -2.52 30.21
N ASP A 10 7.52 -3.84 30.21
CA ASP A 10 6.24 -4.56 30.08
C ASP A 10 5.37 -4.03 28.92
N ARG A 11 4.29 -3.30 29.22
CA ARG A 11 3.37 -2.72 28.23
C ARG A 11 3.67 -1.28 27.83
N PHE A 12 4.78 -0.73 28.31
CA PHE A 12 5.16 0.65 28.04
C PHE A 12 6.42 0.72 27.19
N ILE A 13 6.42 1.66 26.26
CA ILE A 13 7.61 2.07 25.52
C ILE A 13 7.83 3.56 25.80
N TYR A 14 9.05 3.89 26.18
CA TYR A 14 9.49 5.23 26.52
C TYR A 14 10.37 5.78 25.40
N PHE A 15 10.16 7.05 25.06
CA PHE A 15 10.92 7.78 24.05
C PHE A 15 11.52 9.02 24.66
N LEU A 16 12.83 9.16 24.58
CA LEU A 16 13.52 10.41 24.88
C LEU A 16 13.54 11.28 23.62
N ILE A 17 12.59 12.21 23.52
CA ILE A 17 12.39 13.06 22.32
C ILE A 17 13.24 14.34 22.34
N GLU A 18 13.48 14.89 23.53
CA GLU A 18 14.34 16.04 23.79
C GLU A 18 15.35 15.65 24.89
N PRO A 19 16.42 16.43 25.15
CA PRO A 19 17.43 16.07 26.14
C PRO A 19 16.88 15.72 27.53
N ASN A 20 15.70 16.25 27.86
CA ASN A 20 15.05 16.16 29.16
C ASN A 20 13.57 15.72 29.09
N VAL A 21 13.04 15.32 27.93
CA VAL A 21 11.61 14.99 27.79
C VAL A 21 11.41 13.53 27.41
N VAL A 22 10.66 12.82 28.24
CA VAL A 22 10.30 11.41 28.06
C VAL A 22 8.82 11.29 27.77
N LEU A 23 8.49 10.69 26.64
CA LEU A 23 7.13 10.22 26.34
C LEU A 23 7.01 8.77 26.75
N ALA A 24 5.99 8.43 27.54
CA ALA A 24 5.60 7.06 27.83
C ALA A 24 4.35 6.71 27.02
N TYR A 25 4.49 5.76 26.09
CA TYR A 25 3.37 5.22 25.32
C TYR A 25 2.97 3.87 25.88
N ARG A 26 1.67 3.72 26.18
CA ARG A 26 1.10 2.45 26.62
C ARG A 26 0.60 1.64 25.43
N ILE A 27 1.14 0.44 25.26
CA ILE A 27 0.75 -0.49 24.20
C ILE A 27 -0.51 -1.24 24.66
N GLU A 28 -1.67 -0.75 24.25
CA GLU A 28 -2.98 -1.34 24.58
C GLU A 28 -3.56 -2.22 23.46
N THR A 29 -3.00 -2.12 22.26
CA THR A 29 -3.46 -2.82 21.06
C THR A 29 -2.52 -3.96 20.70
N HIS A 30 -3.09 -4.99 20.08
CA HIS A 30 -2.31 -6.03 19.41
C HIS A 30 -2.19 -5.76 17.91
N ASN A 31 -2.87 -4.75 17.36
CA ASN A 31 -2.78 -4.33 15.96
C ASN A 31 -1.62 -3.37 15.76
N TYR A 32 -0.96 -3.46 14.61
CA TYR A 32 0.01 -2.45 14.21
C TYR A 32 -0.66 -1.09 14.07
N ILE A 33 0.10 -0.04 14.39
CA ILE A 33 -0.38 1.34 14.39
C ILE A 33 0.30 2.15 13.28
N THR A 34 -0.28 3.29 12.93
CA THR A 34 0.30 4.30 12.03
C THR A 34 0.57 5.62 12.75
N VAL A 35 1.18 6.60 12.06
CA VAL A 35 1.34 7.96 12.59
C VAL A 35 -0.02 8.55 12.98
N SER A 36 -1.08 8.26 12.23
CA SER A 36 -2.44 8.73 12.55
C SER A 36 -2.93 8.18 13.90
N ASP A 37 -2.72 6.89 14.18
CA ASP A 37 -3.09 6.27 15.45
C ASP A 37 -2.30 6.83 16.63
N LEU A 38 -1.02 7.20 16.41
CA LEU A 38 -0.17 7.78 17.44
C LEU A 38 -0.53 9.25 17.72
N ARG A 39 -1.09 9.97 16.73
CA ARG A 39 -1.56 11.37 16.90
C ARG A 39 -2.75 11.52 17.82
N ASP A 40 -3.55 10.47 18.01
CA ASP A 40 -4.55 10.41 19.09
C ASP A 40 -3.82 10.27 20.44
N MET A 41 -3.19 11.38 20.85
CA MET A 41 -2.26 11.56 21.97
C MET A 41 -2.85 11.28 23.36
N ASN A 42 -4.13 10.87 23.45
CA ASN A 42 -4.77 10.48 24.71
C ASN A 42 -4.13 9.23 25.36
N LYS A 43 -3.11 8.64 24.73
CA LYS A 43 -2.39 7.43 25.19
C LYS A 43 -0.92 7.67 25.56
N CYS A 44 -0.43 8.90 25.43
CA CYS A 44 0.94 9.26 25.77
C CYS A 44 0.95 10.10 27.06
N GLU A 45 1.73 9.66 28.05
CA GLU A 45 2.06 10.46 29.22
C GLU A 45 3.43 11.12 29.00
N THR A 46 3.60 12.36 29.44
CA THR A 46 4.86 13.10 29.28
C THR A 46 5.50 13.41 30.63
N PHE A 47 6.83 13.28 30.68
CA PHE A 47 7.62 13.48 31.88
C PHE A 47 8.91 14.25 31.56
N GLU A 48 9.30 15.15 32.45
CA GLU A 48 10.63 15.77 32.42
C GLU A 48 11.64 14.97 33.27
N ILE A 49 12.88 14.84 32.77
CA ILE A 49 14.04 14.28 33.47
C ILE A 49 15.13 15.35 33.61
N ASN A 50 16.00 15.26 34.61
CA ASN A 50 17.00 16.30 34.87
C ASN A 50 18.20 16.16 33.93
N ASP A 51 18.65 14.92 33.74
CA ASP A 51 19.73 14.57 32.83
C ASP A 51 19.28 13.47 31.86
N ARG A 52 19.83 13.48 30.65
CA ARG A 52 19.64 12.44 29.64
C ARG A 52 20.08 11.06 30.14
N ASP A 53 21.05 11.00 31.04
CA ASP A 53 21.53 9.74 31.63
C ASP A 53 20.51 9.12 32.61
N ASP A 54 19.57 9.92 33.14
CA ASP A 54 18.49 9.42 33.99
C ASP A 54 17.50 8.53 33.23
N PHE A 55 17.46 8.63 31.90
CA PHE A 55 16.52 7.89 31.03
C PHE A 55 16.61 6.38 31.20
N GLU A 56 17.81 5.83 31.37
CA GLU A 56 18.01 4.38 31.52
C GLU A 56 17.36 3.85 32.80
N THR A 57 17.35 4.66 33.86
CA THR A 57 16.73 4.32 35.15
C THR A 57 15.29 4.83 35.29
N PHE A 58 14.77 5.58 34.32
CA PHE A 58 13.46 6.21 34.39
C PHE A 58 12.33 5.19 34.60
N ASN A 59 11.43 5.48 35.54
CA ASN A 59 10.20 4.72 35.80
C ASN A 59 9.01 5.67 36.00
N HIS A 60 8.05 5.64 35.08
CA HIS A 60 6.87 6.52 35.14
C HIS A 60 5.98 6.30 36.38
N HIS A 61 5.99 5.11 37.00
CA HIS A 61 5.18 4.85 38.21
C HIS A 61 5.68 5.58 39.46
N GLU A 62 6.93 6.07 39.43
CA GLU A 62 7.57 6.76 40.55
C GLU A 62 7.48 8.29 40.43
N ARG A 63 6.82 8.80 39.38
CA ARG A 63 6.71 10.23 39.08
C ARG A 63 5.26 10.63 38.81
N GLN A 64 4.92 11.87 39.13
CA GLN A 64 3.66 12.47 38.71
C GLN A 64 3.86 13.03 37.29
N GLY A 65 2.99 12.67 36.35
CA GLY A 65 3.04 13.19 34.98
C GLY A 65 2.85 14.70 34.94
N ASP A 66 3.46 15.36 33.96
CA ASP A 66 3.28 16.79 33.76
C ASP A 66 1.90 17.06 33.15
N GLU A 67 0.88 17.23 33.99
CA GLU A 67 -0.46 17.59 33.53
C GLU A 67 -0.47 19.00 32.92
N GLY A 68 -0.86 19.09 31.64
CA GLY A 68 -1.11 20.37 30.95
C GLY A 68 0.04 20.91 30.08
N LYS A 69 1.16 20.19 29.91
CA LYS A 69 2.20 20.53 28.93
C LYS A 69 2.00 19.74 27.64
N ALA A 70 1.86 20.44 26.51
CA ALA A 70 1.82 19.83 25.18
C ALA A 70 3.22 19.92 24.54
N PHE A 71 3.80 18.77 24.21
CA PHE A 71 5.07 18.70 23.48
C PHE A 71 4.80 18.39 22.02
N PHE A 72 5.47 19.11 21.13
CA PHE A 72 5.35 18.89 19.69
C PHE A 72 6.42 17.90 19.22
N VAL A 73 5.98 16.74 18.75
CA VAL A 73 6.85 15.79 18.05
C VAL A 73 6.66 16.01 16.55
N ASN A 74 7.77 16.22 15.82
CA ASN A 74 7.70 16.35 14.36
C ASN A 74 7.31 15.02 13.70
N GLN A 75 6.85 15.06 12.45
CA GLN A 75 6.34 13.87 11.78
C GLN A 75 7.40 12.77 11.56
N GLU A 76 8.66 13.14 11.31
CA GLU A 76 9.75 12.17 11.09
C GLU A 76 10.02 11.37 12.37
N ASP A 77 10.05 12.04 13.52
CA ASP A 77 10.24 11.41 14.81
C ASP A 77 9.02 10.58 15.22
N MET A 78 7.80 11.03 14.90
CA MET A 78 6.59 10.20 15.06
C MET A 78 6.67 8.92 14.23
N ASN A 79 7.17 8.99 12.99
CA ASN A 79 7.37 7.81 12.15
C ASN A 79 8.36 6.81 12.77
N LYS A 80 9.47 7.31 13.32
CA LYS A 80 10.44 6.48 14.07
C LYS A 80 9.82 5.85 15.32
N MET A 81 8.99 6.59 16.05
CA MET A 81 8.28 6.06 17.22
C MET A 81 7.33 4.92 16.82
N VAL A 82 6.55 5.10 15.75
CA VAL A 82 5.65 4.07 15.21
C VAL A 82 6.42 2.81 14.83
N GLU A 83 7.56 2.95 14.16
CA GLU A 83 8.42 1.81 13.80
C GLU A 83 8.87 1.01 15.04
N GLU A 84 9.28 1.69 16.11
CA GLU A 84 9.70 1.04 17.36
C GLU A 84 8.52 0.40 18.11
N ILE A 85 7.34 1.05 18.13
CA ILE A 85 6.11 0.49 18.71
C ILE A 85 5.73 -0.80 17.97
N ASN A 86 5.70 -0.76 16.64
CA ASN A 86 5.28 -1.92 15.84
C ASN A 86 6.28 -3.07 15.91
N LYS A 87 7.60 -2.82 15.99
CA LYS A 87 8.59 -3.87 16.30
C LYS A 87 8.30 -4.55 17.64
N HIS A 88 7.93 -3.78 18.66
CA HIS A 88 7.57 -4.35 19.95
C HIS A 88 6.28 -5.18 19.87
N ILE A 89 5.25 -4.66 19.21
CA ILE A 89 3.99 -5.38 18.98
C ILE A 89 4.25 -6.71 18.27
N GLN A 90 5.07 -6.70 17.21
CA GLN A 90 5.42 -7.91 16.45
C GLN A 90 6.11 -8.95 17.34
N LYS A 91 7.15 -8.53 18.09
CA LYS A 91 7.85 -9.41 19.03
C LYS A 91 6.90 -10.01 20.07
N TYR A 92 5.99 -9.21 20.61
CA TYR A 92 5.02 -9.68 21.60
C TYR A 92 4.00 -10.65 21.00
N ARG A 93 3.53 -10.42 19.77
CA ARG A 93 2.66 -11.37 19.02
C ARG A 93 3.32 -12.73 18.88
N HIS A 94 4.60 -12.76 18.51
CA HIS A 94 5.38 -14.00 18.35
C HIS A 94 5.59 -14.71 19.69
N LEU A 95 5.95 -13.97 20.75
CA LEU A 95 6.22 -14.54 22.09
C LEU A 95 4.98 -15.15 22.74
N LYS A 96 3.83 -14.48 22.66
CA LYS A 96 2.60 -14.96 23.28
C LYS A 96 1.90 -16.08 22.50
N GLY A 97 2.45 -16.47 21.34
CA GLY A 97 1.84 -17.50 20.53
C GLY A 97 0.39 -17.18 20.26
N LEU A 98 0.09 -15.99 19.71
CA LEU A 98 -1.21 -15.70 19.11
C LEU A 98 -1.50 -16.58 17.87
N GLY A 99 -0.95 -17.80 17.83
CA GLY A 99 -1.34 -18.97 17.04
C GLY A 99 -2.73 -19.52 17.40
N ASN A 100 -3.65 -18.63 17.80
CA ASN A 100 -5.08 -18.86 17.68
C ASN A 100 -5.62 -18.34 16.34
N GLN A 101 -4.74 -18.03 15.37
CA GLN A 101 -5.17 -17.87 13.98
C GLN A 101 -5.68 -19.23 13.50
N SER A 102 -7.00 -19.42 13.57
CA SER A 102 -7.70 -20.67 13.23
C SER A 102 -8.45 -20.57 11.90
N GLY A 103 -8.42 -19.40 11.25
CA GLY A 103 -9.10 -19.13 9.98
C GLY A 103 -8.13 -18.96 8.82
N ALA A 104 -8.66 -19.13 7.60
CA ALA A 104 -7.92 -18.87 6.38
C ALA A 104 -7.45 -17.41 6.29
N VAL A 105 -6.28 -17.21 5.69
CA VAL A 105 -5.75 -15.88 5.38
C VAL A 105 -6.00 -15.59 3.92
N HIS A 106 -6.56 -14.43 3.62
CA HIS A 106 -6.76 -13.94 2.26
C HIS A 106 -5.88 -12.72 2.04
N ILE A 107 -5.08 -12.73 0.98
CA ILE A 107 -4.20 -11.63 0.60
C ILE A 107 -4.68 -11.09 -0.74
N VAL A 108 -4.77 -9.77 -0.87
CA VAL A 108 -5.18 -9.09 -2.09
C VAL A 108 -4.50 -7.73 -2.20
N THR A 109 -4.32 -7.22 -3.40
CA THR A 109 -3.89 -5.83 -3.61
C THR A 109 -5.06 -4.88 -3.41
N SER A 110 -4.76 -3.67 -2.94
CA SER A 110 -5.69 -2.59 -2.56
C SER A 110 -6.56 -2.87 -1.31
N GLU A 111 -6.74 -1.82 -0.51
CA GLU A 111 -7.71 -1.85 0.61
C GLU A 111 -9.17 -1.96 0.14
N SER A 112 -9.48 -1.52 -1.08
CA SER A 112 -10.84 -1.65 -1.65
C SER A 112 -11.23 -3.11 -1.84
N ALA A 113 -10.37 -3.90 -2.50
CA ALA A 113 -10.62 -5.33 -2.70
C ALA A 113 -10.64 -6.07 -1.36
N ALA A 114 -9.74 -5.72 -0.43
CA ALA A 114 -9.75 -6.27 0.92
C ALA A 114 -11.06 -5.98 1.66
N GLY A 115 -11.61 -4.76 1.51
CA GLY A 115 -12.92 -4.39 2.01
C GLY A 115 -14.03 -5.32 1.51
N SER A 116 -14.09 -5.54 0.19
CA SER A 116 -15.06 -6.46 -0.43
C SER A 116 -14.91 -7.89 0.09
N LEU A 117 -13.69 -8.39 0.27
CA LEU A 117 -13.42 -9.73 0.83
C LEU A 117 -13.80 -9.84 2.32
N ARG A 118 -13.60 -8.77 3.09
CA ARG A 118 -14.00 -8.72 4.51
C ARG A 118 -15.51 -8.85 4.66
N VAL A 119 -16.27 -8.28 3.73
CA VAL A 119 -17.74 -8.39 3.66
C VAL A 119 -18.18 -9.75 3.12
N SER A 120 -17.53 -10.26 2.07
CA SER A 120 -18.00 -11.44 1.35
C SER A 120 -17.82 -12.74 2.12
N LEU A 121 -16.67 -12.95 2.76
CA LEU A 121 -16.30 -14.24 3.35
C LEU A 121 -16.87 -14.41 4.77
N GLU A 122 -17.00 -15.62 5.29
CA GLU A 122 -17.45 -15.87 6.68
C GLU A 122 -16.28 -15.94 7.67
N ARG A 123 -16.53 -15.74 8.97
CA ARG A 123 -15.50 -15.89 10.02
C ARG A 123 -15.43 -17.36 10.51
N PRO A 124 -14.27 -17.85 11.00
CA PRO A 124 -13.00 -17.14 11.21
C PRO A 124 -12.20 -16.95 9.91
N LYS A 125 -11.70 -15.72 9.70
CA LYS A 125 -10.86 -15.35 8.56
C LYS A 125 -9.96 -14.16 8.89
N THR A 126 -8.87 -14.02 8.16
CA THR A 126 -8.03 -12.82 8.13
C THR A 126 -7.94 -12.32 6.69
N VAL A 127 -8.10 -11.01 6.47
CA VAL A 127 -7.96 -10.41 5.12
C VAL A 127 -6.90 -9.31 5.19
N ILE A 128 -5.79 -9.53 4.50
CA ILE A 128 -4.67 -8.62 4.38
C ILE A 128 -4.80 -7.89 3.04
N GLY A 129 -5.07 -6.59 3.09
CA GLY A 129 -5.06 -5.71 1.93
C GLY A 129 -3.69 -5.07 1.78
N PHE A 130 -3.09 -5.21 0.61
CA PHE A 130 -1.81 -4.55 0.34
C PHE A 130 -2.08 -3.14 -0.19
N PRO A 131 -1.63 -2.06 0.48
CA PRO A 131 -2.05 -0.68 0.19
C PRO A 131 -1.46 -0.10 -1.11
N GLU A 132 -0.74 -0.91 -1.88
CA GLU A 132 0.11 -0.46 -2.98
C GLU A 132 -0.49 -0.71 -4.36
N SER A 133 -0.13 0.18 -5.31
CA SER A 133 -0.28 -0.08 -6.74
C SER A 133 1.04 -0.58 -7.32
N PHE A 134 1.09 -1.87 -7.64
CA PHE A 134 2.21 -2.53 -8.30
C PHE A 134 2.20 -2.37 -9.83
N SER A 135 1.29 -1.60 -10.42
CA SER A 135 1.41 -1.21 -11.84
C SER A 135 2.40 -0.05 -12.05
N ILE A 136 2.70 0.73 -10.99
CA ILE A 136 3.54 1.94 -11.05
C ILE A 136 4.66 2.01 -10.00
N GLY A 137 5.69 2.82 -10.25
CA GLY A 137 6.88 2.99 -9.41
C GLY A 137 7.91 1.86 -9.51
N PRO A 138 9.13 2.03 -8.98
CA PRO A 138 10.19 1.02 -9.07
C PRO A 138 9.86 -0.23 -8.24
N LEU A 139 10.22 -1.42 -8.73
CA LEU A 139 10.17 -2.68 -7.97
C LEU A 139 11.51 -3.09 -7.36
N TRP A 140 12.56 -2.33 -7.69
CA TRP A 140 13.92 -2.72 -7.40
C TRP A 140 14.13 -3.02 -5.92
N LYS A 141 14.47 -4.27 -5.63
CA LYS A 141 14.67 -4.78 -4.26
C LYS A 141 13.54 -4.43 -3.29
N LEU A 142 12.27 -4.43 -3.73
CA LEU A 142 11.14 -4.04 -2.86
C LEU A 142 10.97 -4.93 -1.61
N HIS A 143 11.53 -6.15 -1.66
CA HIS A 143 11.60 -7.06 -0.51
C HIS A 143 12.70 -6.71 0.51
N GLU A 144 13.53 -5.70 0.24
CA GLU A 144 14.57 -5.17 1.13
C GLU A 144 14.27 -3.72 1.52
N LYS A 145 14.71 -3.27 2.70
CA LYS A 145 14.51 -1.90 3.17
C LYS A 145 15.02 -0.83 2.20
N ILE A 146 16.16 -1.08 1.54
CA ILE A 146 16.74 -0.12 0.59
C ILE A 146 15.83 0.12 -0.63
N GLY A 147 15.19 -0.93 -1.15
CA GLY A 147 14.25 -0.82 -2.26
C GLY A 147 12.94 -0.17 -1.84
N GLN A 148 12.48 -0.45 -0.61
CA GLN A 148 11.32 0.20 -0.02
C GLN A 148 11.52 1.71 0.10
N SER A 149 12.66 2.16 0.63
CA SER A 149 13.00 3.59 0.71
C SER A 149 13.09 4.24 -0.66
N TYR A 150 13.76 3.59 -1.62
CA TYR A 150 13.87 4.11 -3.00
C TYR A 150 12.50 4.29 -3.66
N ARG A 151 11.61 3.32 -3.46
CA ARG A 151 10.24 3.39 -3.97
C ARG A 151 9.42 4.46 -3.29
N ASN A 152 9.52 4.59 -1.96
CA ASN A 152 8.82 5.63 -1.20
C ASN A 152 9.24 7.03 -1.66
N GLU A 153 10.54 7.25 -1.89
CA GLU A 153 11.05 8.50 -2.45
C GLU A 153 10.49 8.78 -3.84
N TRP A 154 10.51 7.78 -4.74
CA TRP A 154 9.92 7.93 -6.07
C TRP A 154 8.42 8.26 -6.01
N LEU A 155 7.65 7.58 -5.16
CA LEU A 155 6.22 7.84 -5.00
C LEU A 155 5.98 9.25 -4.44
N PHE A 156 6.77 9.68 -3.46
CA PHE A 156 6.69 11.01 -2.87
C PHE A 156 6.95 12.14 -3.89
N GLU A 157 7.96 11.98 -4.74
CA GLU A 157 8.31 12.99 -5.74
C GLU A 157 7.35 13.01 -6.94
N ASN A 158 6.82 11.84 -7.32
CA ASN A 158 6.15 11.67 -8.59
C ASN A 158 4.64 11.50 -8.45
N ILE A 159 4.09 11.04 -7.34
CA ILE A 159 2.67 10.68 -7.22
C ILE A 159 1.97 11.52 -6.15
N ASN A 160 0.95 12.27 -6.59
CA ASN A 160 0.11 13.09 -5.70
C ASN A 160 -0.97 12.23 -5.03
N TYR A 161 -0.59 11.44 -4.02
CA TYR A 161 -1.56 10.76 -3.15
C TYR A 161 -2.26 11.75 -2.21
N GLU A 162 -3.55 11.51 -1.94
CA GLU A 162 -4.31 12.31 -0.96
C GLU A 162 -3.95 11.98 0.50
N GLN A 163 -3.24 10.86 0.74
CA GLN A 163 -2.80 10.43 2.06
C GLN A 163 -1.47 11.09 2.46
N GLU A 164 -1.25 11.28 3.77
CA GLU A 164 0.04 11.76 4.28
C GLU A 164 1.15 10.72 4.05
N ASN A 165 2.36 11.19 3.73
CA ASN A 165 3.45 10.32 3.25
C ASN A 165 3.84 9.21 4.23
N TYR A 166 3.98 9.53 5.52
CA TYR A 166 4.33 8.55 6.54
C TYR A 166 3.20 7.57 6.85
N GLU A 167 1.95 7.96 6.63
CA GLU A 167 0.80 7.06 6.77
C GLU A 167 0.88 5.93 5.73
N TYR A 168 1.22 6.27 4.49
CA TYR A 168 1.40 5.31 3.43
C TYR A 168 2.57 4.34 3.73
N GLU A 169 3.72 4.88 4.11
CA GLU A 169 4.89 4.08 4.48
C GLU A 169 4.58 3.14 5.65
N ASN A 170 3.92 3.63 6.70
CA ASN A 170 3.52 2.79 7.84
C ASN A 170 2.61 1.65 7.42
N LYS A 171 1.59 1.92 6.61
CA LYS A 171 0.68 0.88 6.12
C LYS A 171 1.43 -0.18 5.35
N PHE A 172 2.31 0.22 4.42
CA PHE A 172 3.13 -0.72 3.65
C PHE A 172 3.97 -1.63 4.56
N ILE A 173 4.73 -1.07 5.50
CA ILE A 173 5.58 -1.86 6.40
C ILE A 173 4.74 -2.73 7.33
N ASN A 174 3.60 -2.22 7.82
CA ASN A 174 2.69 -2.99 8.66
C ASN A 174 2.11 -4.18 7.92
N THR A 175 1.73 -4.03 6.65
CA THR A 175 1.27 -5.15 5.83
C THR A 175 2.37 -6.21 5.63
N LEU A 176 3.64 -5.81 5.45
CA LEU A 176 4.74 -6.77 5.41
C LEU A 176 4.86 -7.56 6.72
N ARG A 177 4.72 -6.89 7.87
CA ARG A 177 4.69 -7.56 9.18
C ARG A 177 3.49 -8.50 9.32
N GLU A 178 2.32 -8.12 8.82
CA GLU A 178 1.13 -8.98 8.84
C GLU A 178 1.33 -10.25 8.02
N ILE A 179 1.99 -10.16 6.86
CA ILE A 179 2.33 -11.33 6.03
C ILE A 179 3.38 -12.21 6.74
N GLU A 180 4.40 -11.59 7.34
CA GLU A 180 5.42 -12.30 8.12
C GLU A 180 4.80 -13.03 9.34
N ASP A 181 3.81 -12.43 9.97
CA ASP A 181 3.11 -12.97 11.16
C ASP A 181 2.15 -14.12 10.85
N ILE A 182 1.84 -14.42 9.58
CA ILE A 182 0.92 -15.49 9.21
C ILE A 182 1.41 -16.82 9.83
N ALA A 183 0.51 -17.50 10.55
CA ALA A 183 0.79 -18.79 11.17
C ALA A 183 1.03 -19.86 10.10
N ASN A 184 2.01 -20.76 10.30
CA ASN A 184 2.42 -21.73 9.28
C ASN A 184 1.37 -22.83 8.97
N ASN A 185 0.33 -22.96 9.79
CA ASN A 185 -0.65 -24.05 9.76
C ASN A 185 -2.03 -23.65 9.21
N VAL A 186 -2.19 -22.43 8.69
CA VAL A 186 -3.46 -21.98 8.09
C VAL A 186 -3.35 -21.88 6.57
N PRO A 187 -4.43 -22.14 5.82
CA PRO A 187 -4.40 -21.95 4.37
C PRO A 187 -4.33 -20.47 4.00
N ILE A 188 -3.59 -20.15 2.93
CA ILE A 188 -3.48 -18.80 2.37
C ILE A 188 -4.15 -18.78 1.00
N TYR A 189 -5.02 -17.80 0.77
CA TYR A 189 -5.66 -17.54 -0.52
C TYR A 189 -5.15 -16.21 -1.06
N ILE A 190 -4.55 -16.20 -2.24
CA ILE A 190 -4.13 -14.97 -2.91
C ILE A 190 -5.12 -14.66 -4.02
N TRP A 191 -5.79 -13.50 -3.91
CA TRP A 191 -6.73 -13.00 -4.90
C TRP A 191 -6.03 -12.06 -5.87
N TYR A 192 -6.28 -12.25 -7.15
CA TYR A 192 -5.71 -11.44 -8.23
C TYR A 192 -6.59 -11.50 -9.47
N GLY A 193 -6.46 -10.51 -10.35
CA GLY A 193 -7.10 -10.45 -11.66
C GLY A 193 -6.07 -10.31 -12.78
N ASN A 194 -6.56 -10.29 -14.02
CA ASN A 194 -5.72 -10.22 -15.23
C ASN A 194 -5.32 -8.77 -15.55
N ASN A 195 -4.61 -8.14 -14.61
CA ASN A 195 -4.07 -6.79 -14.76
C ASN A 195 -2.67 -6.68 -14.13
N ALA A 196 -1.92 -5.65 -14.54
CA ALA A 196 -0.51 -5.51 -14.16
C ALA A 196 -0.30 -5.35 -12.64
N ASP A 197 -1.26 -4.72 -11.97
CA ASP A 197 -1.21 -4.43 -10.54
C ASP A 197 -1.31 -5.72 -9.72
N GLU A 198 -2.34 -6.50 -9.97
CA GLU A 198 -2.63 -7.71 -9.20
C GLU A 198 -1.70 -8.86 -9.58
N GLN A 199 -1.33 -8.97 -10.87
CA GLN A 199 -0.37 -9.98 -11.32
C GLN A 199 1.02 -9.71 -10.77
N THR A 200 1.45 -8.46 -10.67
CA THR A 200 2.74 -8.11 -10.02
C THR A 200 2.66 -8.36 -8.51
N GLY A 201 1.56 -7.96 -7.87
CA GLY A 201 1.32 -8.22 -6.44
C GLY A 201 1.37 -9.71 -6.09
N LEU A 202 0.76 -10.57 -6.92
CA LEU A 202 0.81 -12.03 -6.77
C LEU A 202 2.26 -12.55 -6.68
N ARG A 203 3.15 -12.13 -7.60
CA ARG A 203 4.57 -12.54 -7.58
C ARG A 203 5.26 -12.06 -6.32
N PHE A 204 5.01 -10.83 -5.92
CA PHE A 204 5.60 -10.27 -4.70
C PHE A 204 5.15 -11.00 -3.44
N PHE A 205 3.85 -11.25 -3.29
CA PHE A 205 3.29 -11.95 -2.12
C PHE A 205 3.85 -13.38 -2.03
N LEU A 206 3.92 -14.09 -3.16
CA LEU A 206 4.51 -15.42 -3.19
C LEU A 206 6.00 -15.41 -2.81
N TYR A 207 6.74 -14.40 -3.25
CA TYR A 207 8.12 -14.23 -2.84
C TYR A 207 8.26 -13.93 -1.33
N LEU A 208 7.39 -13.10 -0.75
CA LEU A 208 7.37 -12.88 0.71
C LEU A 208 7.04 -14.17 1.49
N LEU A 209 6.20 -15.03 0.92
CA LEU A 209 5.78 -16.31 1.49
C LEU A 209 6.70 -17.49 1.13
N ARG A 210 7.83 -17.28 0.46
CA ARG A 210 8.66 -18.37 -0.09
C ARG A 210 9.18 -19.37 0.95
N GLU A 211 9.45 -18.90 2.18
CA GLU A 211 9.93 -19.74 3.29
C GLU A 211 8.79 -20.33 4.14
N LYS A 212 7.53 -19.99 3.84
CA LYS A 212 6.36 -20.46 4.59
C LYS A 212 5.93 -21.84 4.11
N THR A 213 5.45 -22.67 5.03
CA THR A 213 4.99 -24.05 4.73
C THR A 213 3.48 -24.13 4.47
N ASN A 214 2.78 -23.00 4.47
CA ASN A 214 1.34 -22.93 4.27
C ASN A 214 0.94 -23.52 2.92
N GLU A 215 -0.23 -24.16 2.87
CA GLU A 215 -0.92 -24.41 1.62
C GLU A 215 -1.40 -23.08 1.04
N ILE A 216 -1.00 -22.78 -0.20
CA ILE A 216 -1.33 -21.53 -0.90
C ILE A 216 -2.25 -21.81 -2.07
N PHE A 217 -3.40 -21.13 -2.13
CA PHE A 217 -4.40 -21.25 -3.18
C PHE A 217 -4.50 -19.95 -3.97
N LEU A 218 -4.57 -20.06 -5.29
CA LEU A 218 -4.64 -18.93 -6.21
C LEU A 218 -6.08 -18.70 -6.69
N MET A 219 -6.59 -17.50 -6.43
CA MET A 219 -7.94 -17.06 -6.78
C MET A 219 -7.87 -16.02 -7.89
N ASN A 220 -7.81 -16.46 -9.15
CA ASN A 220 -7.94 -15.55 -10.29
C ASN A 220 -9.39 -15.06 -10.41
N ALA A 221 -9.67 -13.88 -9.89
CA ALA A 221 -11.00 -13.31 -9.81
C ALA A 221 -11.60 -13.06 -11.20
N THR A 222 -10.79 -12.65 -12.19
CA THR A 222 -11.24 -12.43 -13.57
C THR A 222 -11.70 -13.74 -14.21
N GLU A 223 -10.89 -14.79 -14.14
CA GLU A 223 -11.26 -16.12 -14.67
C GLU A 223 -12.46 -16.74 -13.94
N LEU A 224 -12.54 -16.54 -12.61
CA LEU A 224 -13.67 -17.03 -11.81
C LEU A 224 -14.97 -16.30 -12.16
N TYR A 225 -14.89 -15.01 -12.48
CA TYR A 225 -16.03 -14.25 -13.00
C TYR A 225 -16.46 -14.74 -14.37
N GLU A 226 -15.54 -14.99 -15.30
CA GLU A 226 -15.89 -15.56 -16.61
C GLU A 226 -16.57 -16.94 -16.49
N ARG A 227 -16.18 -17.73 -15.49
CA ARG A 227 -16.72 -19.07 -15.27
C ARG A 227 -18.05 -19.10 -14.52
N TYR A 228 -18.21 -18.25 -13.50
CA TYR A 228 -19.33 -18.33 -12.54
C TYR A 228 -20.13 -17.03 -12.43
N GLY A 229 -19.68 -15.95 -13.06
CA GLY A 229 -20.37 -14.67 -13.08
C GLY A 229 -21.67 -14.73 -13.88
N THR A 230 -22.54 -13.78 -13.61
CA THR A 230 -23.76 -13.57 -14.40
C THR A 230 -23.39 -12.81 -15.66
N ASN A 231 -23.76 -13.31 -16.85
CA ASN A 231 -23.55 -12.68 -18.17
C ASN A 231 -24.34 -11.35 -18.37
N GLU A 232 -24.64 -10.61 -17.31
CA GLU A 232 -25.46 -9.40 -17.35
C GLU A 232 -24.65 -8.12 -17.65
N GLU A 233 -23.32 -8.17 -17.60
CA GLU A 233 -22.47 -7.01 -17.78
C GLU A 233 -21.80 -6.98 -19.16
N GLU A 234 -21.84 -5.81 -19.81
CA GLU A 234 -21.27 -5.59 -21.15
C GLU A 234 -19.74 -5.48 -21.15
N GLN A 235 -19.10 -5.33 -20.00
CA GLN A 235 -17.65 -5.09 -19.85
C GLN A 235 -17.01 -6.07 -18.85
N PRO A 236 -15.84 -6.65 -19.16
CA PRO A 236 -15.16 -7.57 -18.24
C PRO A 236 -14.56 -6.82 -17.04
N TYR A 237 -14.67 -7.41 -15.86
CA TYR A 237 -13.98 -6.91 -14.67
C TYR A 237 -12.47 -7.18 -14.75
N LEU A 238 -11.68 -6.10 -14.70
CA LEU A 238 -10.23 -6.17 -14.77
C LEU A 238 -9.58 -6.31 -13.39
N HIS A 239 -10.21 -5.76 -12.36
CA HIS A 239 -9.70 -5.73 -10.99
C HIS A 239 -10.63 -6.43 -10.02
N THR A 240 -10.05 -7.14 -9.04
CA THR A 240 -10.80 -7.78 -7.96
C THR A 240 -11.65 -6.76 -7.19
N SER A 241 -11.17 -5.52 -7.06
CA SER A 241 -11.88 -4.44 -6.35
C SER A 241 -13.18 -4.00 -7.03
N GLN A 242 -13.38 -4.31 -8.30
CA GLN A 242 -14.59 -3.97 -9.04
C GLN A 242 -15.72 -4.99 -8.79
N MET A 243 -15.39 -6.16 -8.23
CA MET A 243 -16.35 -7.24 -8.06
C MET A 243 -17.18 -7.06 -6.79
N GLU A 244 -18.48 -7.26 -6.95
CA GLU A 244 -19.42 -7.26 -5.84
C GLU A 244 -19.11 -8.36 -4.81
N PRO A 245 -19.26 -8.09 -3.49
CA PRO A 245 -18.98 -9.07 -2.44
C PRO A 245 -19.69 -10.42 -2.63
N LYS A 246 -20.92 -10.43 -3.15
CA LYS A 246 -21.67 -11.67 -3.43
C LYS A 246 -20.97 -12.58 -4.45
N ASN A 247 -20.31 -12.00 -5.45
CA ASN A 247 -19.59 -12.75 -6.48
C ASN A 247 -18.31 -13.35 -5.89
N LEU A 248 -17.56 -12.57 -5.11
CA LEU A 248 -16.36 -13.05 -4.42
C LEU A 248 -16.67 -14.22 -3.47
N ARG A 249 -17.81 -14.18 -2.77
CA ARG A 249 -18.29 -15.30 -1.95
C ARG A 249 -18.54 -16.55 -2.80
N LEU A 250 -19.30 -16.38 -3.89
CA LEU A 250 -19.61 -17.48 -4.82
C LEU A 250 -18.33 -18.12 -5.38
N PHE A 251 -17.34 -17.30 -5.74
CA PHE A 251 -16.06 -17.79 -6.26
C PHE A 251 -15.30 -18.62 -5.23
N TYR A 252 -15.27 -18.17 -3.97
CA TYR A 252 -14.62 -18.89 -2.90
C TYR A 252 -15.32 -20.24 -2.62
N GLU A 253 -16.65 -20.25 -2.52
CA GLU A 253 -17.44 -21.46 -2.23
C GLU A 253 -17.37 -22.51 -3.34
N ASN A 254 -17.23 -22.08 -4.60
CA ASN A 254 -17.13 -22.97 -5.76
C ASN A 254 -15.68 -23.39 -6.09
N ASN A 255 -14.68 -22.92 -5.34
CA ASN A 255 -13.27 -23.21 -5.61
C ASN A 255 -12.78 -24.52 -4.95
N ASN A 256 -13.69 -25.39 -4.49
CA ASN A 256 -13.36 -26.60 -3.71
C ASN A 256 -12.45 -27.61 -4.45
N GLU A 257 -12.32 -27.52 -5.77
CA GLU A 257 -11.49 -28.42 -6.58
C GLU A 257 -10.08 -27.91 -6.85
N LYS A 258 -9.75 -26.65 -6.53
CA LYS A 258 -8.39 -26.15 -6.75
C LYS A 258 -7.43 -26.76 -5.74
N LYS A 259 -6.33 -27.27 -6.29
CA LYS A 259 -5.20 -27.77 -5.51
C LYS A 259 -4.35 -26.59 -5.03
N PRO A 260 -3.69 -26.71 -3.87
CA PRO A 260 -2.67 -25.75 -3.48
C PRO A 260 -1.52 -25.75 -4.49
N LEU A 261 -0.79 -24.63 -4.56
CA LEU A 261 0.40 -24.51 -5.40
C LEU A 261 1.41 -25.61 -5.06
N SER A 262 1.91 -26.25 -6.10
CA SER A 262 3.05 -27.15 -6.00
C SER A 262 4.35 -26.39 -5.77
N ASP A 263 5.37 -27.05 -5.22
CA ASP A 263 6.70 -26.45 -5.03
C ASP A 263 7.31 -25.95 -6.35
N ARG A 264 7.00 -26.62 -7.47
CA ARG A 264 7.44 -26.20 -8.81
C ARG A 264 6.82 -24.86 -9.21
N GLU A 265 5.52 -24.70 -9.02
CA GLU A 265 4.83 -23.44 -9.32
C GLU A 265 5.32 -22.32 -8.40
N ARG A 266 5.50 -22.60 -7.10
CA ARG A 266 6.07 -21.62 -6.15
C ARG A 266 7.46 -21.16 -6.59
N MET A 267 8.33 -22.08 -7.00
CA MET A 267 9.66 -21.76 -7.49
C MET A 267 9.63 -20.92 -8.77
N GLN A 268 8.68 -21.20 -9.68
CA GLN A 268 8.50 -20.40 -10.89
C GLN A 268 8.10 -18.96 -10.54
N PHE A 269 7.10 -18.75 -9.68
CA PHE A 269 6.70 -17.39 -9.26
C PHE A 269 7.81 -16.63 -8.54
N ASN A 270 8.64 -17.32 -7.75
CA ASN A 270 9.81 -16.71 -7.12
C ASN A 270 10.82 -16.21 -8.15
N GLN A 271 11.14 -17.02 -9.16
CA GLN A 271 12.03 -16.63 -10.26
C GLN A 271 11.45 -15.46 -11.09
N GLU A 272 10.14 -15.47 -11.33
CA GLU A 272 9.44 -14.36 -11.98
C GLU A 272 9.58 -13.07 -11.17
N TRP A 273 9.41 -13.13 -9.85
CA TRP A 273 9.62 -11.98 -8.98
C TRP A 273 11.08 -11.50 -8.99
N GLU A 274 12.05 -12.39 -8.89
CA GLU A 274 13.48 -12.04 -8.94
C GLU A 274 13.79 -11.21 -10.19
N LYS A 275 13.35 -11.71 -11.36
CA LYS A 275 13.49 -10.99 -12.64
C LYS A 275 12.77 -9.64 -12.63
N LEU A 276 11.52 -9.59 -12.16
CA LEU A 276 10.75 -8.33 -12.08
C LEU A 276 11.42 -7.31 -11.15
N SER A 277 12.00 -7.76 -10.05
CA SER A 277 12.69 -6.91 -9.07
C SER A 277 14.03 -6.36 -9.55
N GLU A 278 14.51 -6.77 -10.73
CA GLU A 278 15.70 -6.22 -11.38
C GLU A 278 15.36 -5.21 -12.49
N THR A 279 14.09 -5.09 -12.86
CA THR A 279 13.62 -4.14 -13.88
C THR A 279 13.77 -2.69 -13.41
N LYS A 280 13.94 -1.78 -14.37
CA LYS A 280 14.09 -0.33 -14.13
C LYS A 280 12.83 0.45 -14.48
N GLU A 281 11.97 -0.17 -15.26
CA GLU A 281 10.71 0.39 -15.73
C GLU A 281 9.79 0.66 -14.54
N VAL A 282 9.29 1.88 -14.46
CA VAL A 282 8.36 2.31 -13.40
C VAL A 282 6.90 2.14 -13.80
N LEU A 283 6.61 1.75 -15.04
CA LEU A 283 5.27 1.48 -15.55
C LEU A 283 5.21 0.06 -16.10
N ARG A 284 4.18 -0.70 -15.70
CA ARG A 284 3.95 -2.07 -16.15
C ARG A 284 2.55 -2.24 -16.70
N LEU A 285 2.44 -3.02 -17.76
CA LEU A 285 1.19 -3.42 -18.41
C LEU A 285 1.05 -4.94 -18.37
N TRP A 286 -0.19 -5.42 -18.38
CA TRP A 286 -0.51 -6.84 -18.55
C TRP A 286 -0.90 -7.06 -20.01
N ILE A 287 -0.05 -7.74 -20.77
CA ILE A 287 -0.21 -7.90 -22.23
C ILE A 287 0.21 -9.33 -22.57
N ASP A 288 -0.64 -10.05 -23.29
CA ASP A 288 -0.40 -11.45 -23.71
C ASP A 288 -0.06 -12.37 -22.53
N ASP A 289 -0.77 -12.22 -21.41
CA ASP A 289 -0.54 -12.95 -20.15
C ASP A 289 0.84 -12.75 -19.51
N GLU A 290 1.51 -11.64 -19.84
CA GLU A 290 2.80 -11.27 -19.27
C GLU A 290 2.79 -9.85 -18.68
N ILE A 291 3.57 -9.68 -17.61
CA ILE A 291 3.89 -8.35 -17.06
C ILE A 291 5.00 -7.74 -17.92
N LYS A 292 4.66 -6.71 -18.69
CA LYS A 292 5.60 -5.99 -19.55
C LYS A 292 5.91 -4.62 -18.96
N GLY A 293 7.18 -4.38 -18.62
CA GLY A 293 7.69 -3.04 -18.33
C GLY A 293 7.69 -2.20 -19.60
N VAL A 294 7.20 -0.98 -19.51
CA VAL A 294 7.17 -0.02 -20.63
C VAL A 294 7.84 1.29 -20.23
N PRO A 295 8.29 2.11 -21.20
CA PRO A 295 8.83 3.42 -20.89
C PRO A 295 7.84 4.29 -20.13
N GLU A 296 8.33 5.11 -19.22
CA GLU A 296 7.50 5.97 -18.38
C GLU A 296 6.60 6.94 -19.20
N TYR A 297 7.08 7.36 -20.38
CA TYR A 297 6.36 8.23 -21.31
C TYR A 297 5.38 7.48 -22.23
N HIS A 298 5.10 6.20 -21.99
CA HIS A 298 4.26 5.36 -22.86
C HIS A 298 2.90 6.00 -23.19
N TYR A 299 2.29 6.69 -22.23
CA TYR A 299 0.99 7.35 -22.40
C TYR A 299 1.05 8.83 -22.81
N ASP A 300 2.25 9.39 -23.01
CA ASP A 300 2.40 10.83 -23.29
C ASP A 300 1.72 11.23 -24.61
N SER A 301 1.84 10.41 -25.66
CA SER A 301 1.17 10.65 -26.95
C SER A 301 -0.36 10.64 -26.80
N LEU A 302 -0.91 9.66 -26.08
CA LEU A 302 -2.35 9.56 -25.84
C LEU A 302 -2.88 10.76 -25.05
N ILE A 303 -2.11 11.24 -24.06
CA ILE A 303 -2.44 12.45 -23.30
C ILE A 303 -2.51 13.66 -24.23
N ILE A 304 -1.51 13.84 -25.10
CA ILE A 304 -1.45 14.95 -26.06
C ILE A 304 -2.64 14.89 -27.03
N GLU A 305 -2.87 13.75 -27.67
CA GLU A 305 -3.98 13.53 -28.60
C GLU A 305 -5.34 13.78 -27.96
N THR A 306 -5.52 13.37 -26.70
CA THR A 306 -6.76 13.62 -25.96
C THR A 306 -6.97 15.11 -25.70
N ILE A 307 -5.92 15.85 -25.35
CA ILE A 307 -6.01 17.30 -25.16
C ILE A 307 -6.30 18.01 -26.49
N GLU A 308 -5.70 17.58 -27.61
CA GLU A 308 -6.00 18.10 -28.95
C GLU A 308 -7.48 17.93 -29.30
N LYS A 309 -8.01 16.70 -29.14
CA LYS A 309 -9.42 16.38 -29.34
C LYS A 309 -10.34 17.27 -28.49
N LEU A 310 -9.99 17.50 -27.23
CA LEU A 310 -10.76 18.35 -26.33
C LEU A 310 -10.73 19.83 -26.76
N HIS A 311 -9.61 20.36 -27.23
CA HIS A 311 -9.57 21.71 -27.80
C HIS A 311 -10.43 21.84 -29.06
N HIS A 312 -10.42 20.83 -29.94
CA HIS A 312 -11.29 20.82 -31.11
C HIS A 312 -12.77 20.86 -30.71
N LYS A 313 -13.17 20.11 -29.67
CA LYS A 313 -14.53 20.16 -29.12
C LYS A 313 -14.89 21.53 -28.50
N GLN A 314 -13.93 22.26 -27.92
CA GLN A 314 -14.16 23.59 -27.33
C GLN A 314 -14.38 24.70 -28.36
N GLY A 315 -13.98 24.50 -29.62
CA GLY A 315 -14.03 25.53 -30.67
C GLY A 315 -12.97 26.63 -30.54
N THR A 316 -12.51 26.94 -29.32
CA THR A 316 -11.36 27.80 -29.05
C THR A 316 -10.37 27.09 -28.12
N LYS A 317 -9.08 27.14 -28.45
CA LYS A 317 -8.01 26.49 -27.68
C LYS A 317 -7.82 27.21 -26.35
N ASP A 318 -8.41 26.71 -25.26
CA ASP A 318 -8.25 27.27 -23.90
C ASP A 318 -7.88 26.17 -22.88
N TYR A 319 -7.60 26.59 -21.64
CA TYR A 319 -7.23 25.69 -20.55
C TYR A 319 -8.34 24.69 -20.19
N ILE A 320 -7.98 23.41 -20.11
CA ILE A 320 -8.86 22.29 -19.74
C ILE A 320 -8.46 21.78 -18.36
N LYS A 321 -9.45 21.48 -17.51
CA LYS A 321 -9.19 20.87 -16.19
C LYS A 321 -8.50 19.51 -16.34
N THR A 322 -7.42 19.28 -15.60
CA THR A 322 -6.64 18.04 -15.68
C THR A 322 -7.48 16.79 -15.42
N GLY A 323 -8.36 16.84 -14.41
CA GLY A 323 -9.30 15.75 -14.16
C GLY A 323 -10.24 15.44 -15.33
N SER A 324 -10.61 16.44 -16.16
CA SER A 324 -11.41 16.22 -17.37
C SER A 324 -10.61 15.56 -18.47
N VAL A 325 -9.32 15.89 -18.61
CA VAL A 325 -8.42 15.19 -19.54
C VAL A 325 -8.29 13.72 -19.15
N ILE A 326 -7.98 13.45 -17.88
CA ILE A 326 -7.88 12.07 -17.36
C ILE A 326 -9.20 11.33 -17.55
N GLY A 327 -10.34 11.94 -17.24
CA GLY A 327 -11.65 11.35 -17.45
C GLY A 327 -11.91 10.98 -18.92
N GLU A 328 -11.55 11.84 -19.87
CA GLU A 328 -11.69 11.56 -21.31
C GLU A 328 -10.69 10.48 -21.80
N ILE A 329 -9.52 10.33 -21.16
CA ILE A 329 -8.63 9.19 -21.43
C ILE A 329 -9.30 7.90 -20.97
N LEU A 330 -9.82 7.85 -19.74
CA LEU A 330 -10.43 6.64 -19.18
C LEU A 330 -11.67 6.19 -19.95
N THR A 331 -12.41 7.08 -20.60
CA THR A 331 -13.56 6.70 -21.45
C THR A 331 -13.17 6.11 -22.80
N GLN A 332 -11.90 6.24 -23.21
CA GLN A 332 -11.40 5.74 -24.49
C GLN A 332 -10.63 4.43 -24.36
N MET A 333 -10.41 3.94 -23.13
CA MET A 333 -9.53 2.81 -22.87
C MET A 333 -10.29 1.63 -22.28
N ASP A 334 -10.03 0.46 -22.86
CA ASP A 334 -10.53 -0.82 -22.36
C ASP A 334 -9.68 -1.37 -21.20
N ALA A 335 -8.63 -0.66 -20.78
CA ALA A 335 -7.70 -1.06 -19.73
C ALA A 335 -7.65 -0.04 -18.59
N TYR A 336 -7.56 -0.53 -17.36
CA TYR A 336 -7.40 0.31 -16.18
C TYR A 336 -5.97 0.86 -16.09
N ILE A 337 -5.84 2.20 -16.07
CA ILE A 337 -4.59 2.90 -15.82
C ILE A 337 -4.66 3.61 -14.49
N ASN A 338 -3.58 3.58 -13.74
CA ASN A 338 -3.44 4.37 -12.53
C ASN A 338 -3.57 5.89 -12.84
N ILE A 339 -4.66 6.49 -12.37
CA ILE A 339 -4.98 7.90 -12.63
C ILE A 339 -3.94 8.87 -12.07
N PHE A 340 -3.28 8.51 -10.97
CA PHE A 340 -2.24 9.35 -10.39
C PHE A 340 -0.96 9.32 -11.21
N PHE A 341 -0.71 8.21 -11.92
CA PHE A 341 0.38 8.12 -12.89
C PHE A 341 0.09 8.96 -14.15
N LEU A 342 -1.16 8.98 -14.63
CA LEU A 342 -1.55 9.88 -15.72
C LEU A 342 -1.38 11.36 -15.33
N GLU A 343 -1.81 11.73 -14.11
CA GLU A 343 -1.62 13.07 -13.55
C GLU A 343 -0.13 13.44 -13.47
N TYR A 344 0.70 12.51 -13.03
CA TYR A 344 2.16 12.64 -13.02
C TYR A 344 2.72 12.92 -14.42
N ARG A 345 2.33 12.14 -15.43
CA ARG A 345 2.78 12.35 -16.82
C ARG A 345 2.32 13.69 -17.37
N ILE A 346 1.10 14.13 -17.06
CA ILE A 346 0.61 15.47 -17.44
C ILE A 346 1.49 16.58 -16.82
N ARG A 347 1.90 16.45 -15.56
CA ARG A 347 2.85 17.40 -14.94
C ARG A 347 4.20 17.38 -15.63
N HIS A 348 4.71 16.21 -16.00
CA HIS A 348 5.97 16.11 -16.74
C HIS A 348 5.89 16.78 -18.13
N LEU A 349 4.75 16.67 -18.82
CA LEU A 349 4.50 17.38 -20.08
C LEU A 349 4.41 18.91 -19.90
N VAL A 350 3.99 19.40 -18.73
CA VAL A 350 4.10 20.82 -18.36
C VAL A 350 5.57 21.21 -18.18
N TYR A 351 6.35 20.44 -17.41
CA TYR A 351 7.75 20.76 -17.09
C TYR A 351 8.65 20.76 -18.34
N SER A 352 8.38 19.85 -19.28
CA SER A 352 9.07 19.77 -20.57
C SER A 352 8.63 20.84 -21.58
N GLY A 353 7.63 21.67 -21.23
CA GLY A 353 7.17 22.77 -22.08
C GLY A 353 6.19 22.38 -23.18
N VAL A 354 5.73 21.13 -23.24
CA VAL A 354 4.68 20.68 -24.18
C VAL A 354 3.33 21.29 -23.79
N LEU A 355 3.04 21.37 -22.49
CA LEU A 355 1.82 21.95 -21.95
C LEU A 355 2.09 23.28 -21.21
N ALA A 356 1.12 24.18 -21.26
CA ALA A 356 1.00 25.35 -20.39
C ALA A 356 0.14 24.99 -19.16
N LEU A 357 0.44 25.61 -18.02
CA LEU A 357 -0.19 25.36 -16.72
C LEU A 357 -0.98 26.58 -16.24
N LYS A 358 -2.18 26.35 -15.71
CA LYS A 358 -2.97 27.34 -14.97
C LYS A 358 -3.46 26.75 -13.65
N GLY A 359 -3.10 27.38 -12.53
CA GLY A 359 -3.42 26.93 -11.17
C GLY A 359 -2.24 26.26 -10.46
N ILE A 360 -2.50 25.68 -9.28
CA ILE A 360 -1.48 25.00 -8.46
C ILE A 360 -1.70 23.48 -8.57
N PRO A 361 -0.69 22.69 -8.94
CA PRO A 361 -0.83 21.26 -9.18
C PRO A 361 -0.84 20.42 -7.88
N LYS A 362 -1.74 20.77 -6.93
CA LYS A 362 -1.93 20.03 -5.67
C LYS A 362 -2.68 18.71 -5.87
N SER A 363 -3.56 18.66 -6.87
CA SER A 363 -4.21 17.44 -7.36
C SER A 363 -4.82 17.72 -8.74
N MET A 364 -5.25 16.68 -9.45
CA MET A 364 -5.89 16.79 -10.77
C MET A 364 -7.13 17.73 -10.84
N ARG A 365 -7.71 18.12 -9.70
CA ARG A 365 -8.86 19.07 -9.64
C ARG A 365 -8.42 20.54 -9.60
N HIS A 366 -7.19 20.81 -9.15
CA HIS A 366 -6.73 22.14 -8.78
C HIS A 366 -6.08 22.93 -9.92
N TYR A 367 -5.72 22.28 -11.02
CA TYR A 367 -5.08 22.93 -12.16
C TYR A 367 -5.70 22.52 -13.48
N SER A 368 -5.35 23.31 -14.49
CA SER A 368 -5.74 23.12 -15.87
C SER A 368 -4.52 23.18 -16.77
N VAL A 369 -4.57 22.46 -17.88
CA VAL A 369 -3.51 22.40 -18.88
C VAL A 369 -4.02 22.85 -20.25
N LYS A 370 -3.10 23.30 -21.08
CA LYS A 370 -3.35 23.69 -22.48
C LYS A 370 -2.13 23.31 -23.31
N LEU A 371 -2.31 22.77 -24.51
CA LEU A 371 -1.20 22.54 -25.43
C LEU A 371 -0.58 23.88 -25.82
N ARG A 372 0.75 23.96 -25.84
CA ARG A 372 1.40 25.19 -26.30
C ARG A 372 1.14 25.46 -27.78
#